data_AF-A0A7R9ZE25-F1
#
_entry.id   AF-A0A7R9ZE25-F1
#
_cell.length_a   1.000
_cell.length_b   1.000
_cell.length_c   1.000
_cell.angle_alpha   90.00
_cell.angle_beta   90.00
_cell.angle_gamma   90.00
#
_symmetry.space_group_name_H-M   'P 1'
#
loop_
_entity.id
_entity.type
_entity.pdbx_description
1 polymer ?
#
loop_
_entity_poly.entity_id
_entity_poly.type
_entity_poly.pdbx_seq_one_letter_code
_entity_poly.pdbx_strand_id
1 'polypeptide(L)'
;MATTIDTPKAAPIRSVYPSSPTTPTYSGDRARLTASHPDGEILVNSYSEARVAMEGWAVLGPGSPLRRRVKLDTDDDWKNFIDSILAKEIDYDGGVPKIDLEAVLKRCYEVAFYMPPSPSASARRTPEFGAQPHAGGSLGRVSPAPLTI
;
A
#
# COMPACT_ATOMS: atom_id res chain seq x y z
N MET A 1 9.52 60.93 25.94
CA MET A 1 9.70 59.88 26.95
C MET A 1 8.70 58.77 26.64
N ALA A 2 9.23 57.55 26.45
CA ALA A 2 8.62 56.22 26.39
C ALA A 2 7.24 56.01 25.71
N THR A 3 7.26 55.39 24.53
CA THR A 3 6.10 54.69 23.94
C THR A 3 6.27 53.19 24.21
N THR A 4 5.42 52.61 25.05
CA THR A 4 5.40 51.18 25.39
C THR A 4 4.73 50.38 24.26
N ILE A 5 5.45 49.40 23.71
CA ILE A 5 4.96 48.48 22.68
C ILE A 5 4.44 47.21 23.38
N ASP A 6 3.12 47.01 23.34
CA ASP A 6 2.45 45.81 23.81
C ASP A 6 2.71 44.65 22.84
N THR A 7 3.32 43.57 23.34
CA THR A 7 3.67 42.37 22.57
C THR A 7 2.52 41.37 22.69
N PRO A 8 1.88 40.91 21.60
CA PRO A 8 0.86 39.87 21.71
C PRO A 8 1.51 38.54 22.08
N LYS A 9 1.11 38.02 23.23
CA LYS A 9 1.41 36.68 23.77
C LYS A 9 0.95 35.62 22.78
N ALA A 10 1.89 35.05 22.01
CA ALA A 10 1.63 33.92 21.13
C ALA A 10 1.02 32.76 21.93
N ALA A 11 -0.21 32.38 21.59
CA ALA A 11 -0.87 31.23 22.17
C ALA A 11 -0.07 29.96 21.85
N PRO A 12 0.07 29.02 22.78
CA PRO A 12 0.68 27.73 22.49
C PRO A 12 -0.18 27.03 21.42
N ILE A 13 0.42 26.81 20.26
CA ILE A 13 -0.17 26.00 19.19
C ILE A 13 -0.44 24.63 19.79
N ARG A 14 -1.71 24.33 20.06
CA ARG A 14 -2.15 23.01 20.52
C ARG A 14 -1.60 22.00 19.52
N SER A 15 -0.60 21.25 19.94
CA SER A 15 -0.19 20.03 19.27
C SER A 15 -1.34 19.03 19.42
N VAL A 16 -2.25 19.03 18.45
CA VAL A 16 -3.37 18.08 18.34
C VAL A 16 -2.81 16.79 17.75
N TYR A 17 -1.96 16.09 18.50
CA TYR A 17 -1.79 14.67 18.28
C TYR A 17 -2.80 13.95 19.17
N PRO A 18 -3.82 13.27 18.61
CA PRO A 18 -4.64 12.39 19.40
C PRO A 18 -3.74 11.26 19.95
N SER A 19 -3.69 11.14 21.27
CA SER A 19 -2.93 10.15 22.04
C SER A 19 -3.57 8.76 22.07
N SER A 20 -4.49 8.47 21.15
CA SER A 20 -5.13 7.17 20.99
C SER A 20 -4.64 6.57 19.67
N PRO A 21 -4.42 5.25 19.57
CA PRO A 21 -4.10 4.59 18.31
C PRO A 21 -5.31 4.71 17.37
N THR A 22 -5.41 5.84 16.68
CA THR A 22 -6.42 6.08 15.66
C THR A 22 -6.06 5.20 14.48
N THR A 23 -6.96 4.27 14.13
CA THR A 23 -6.86 3.49 12.90
C THR A 23 -6.59 4.46 11.75
N PRO A 24 -5.52 4.27 10.95
CA PRO A 24 -5.26 5.11 9.80
C PRO A 24 -6.48 5.06 8.88
N THR A 25 -7.02 6.21 8.52
CA THR A 25 -8.15 6.31 7.59
C THR A 25 -7.78 7.23 6.43
N TYR A 26 -8.03 6.74 5.21
CA TYR A 26 -7.76 7.50 3.99
C TYR A 26 -8.45 8.87 4.00
N SER A 27 -9.70 8.93 4.46
CA SER A 27 -10.45 10.19 4.60
C SER A 27 -9.82 11.17 5.58
N GLY A 28 -9.25 10.68 6.69
CA GLY A 28 -8.56 11.52 7.68
C GLY A 28 -7.27 12.13 7.13
N ASP A 29 -6.44 11.32 6.47
CA ASP A 29 -5.20 11.80 5.86
C ASP A 29 -5.49 12.72 4.65
N ARG A 30 -6.53 12.41 3.85
CA ARG A 30 -6.97 13.27 2.74
C ARG A 30 -7.48 14.62 3.22
N ALA A 31 -8.25 14.67 4.31
CA ALA A 31 -8.72 15.94 4.87
C ALA A 31 -7.55 16.82 5.34
N ARG A 32 -6.50 16.21 5.91
CA ARG A 32 -5.26 16.92 6.29
C ARG A 32 -4.51 17.46 5.07
N LEU A 33 -4.47 16.68 4.00
CA LEU A 33 -3.86 17.06 2.74
C LEU A 33 -4.59 18.26 2.11
N THR A 34 -5.93 18.20 2.01
CA THR A 34 -6.75 19.32 1.52
C THR A 34 -6.66 20.55 2.42
N ALA A 35 -6.55 20.38 3.75
CA ALA A 35 -6.35 21.49 4.67
C ALA A 35 -4.99 22.18 4.48
N SER A 36 -3.97 21.45 4.02
CA SER A 36 -2.64 21.98 3.73
C SER A 36 -2.54 22.60 2.32
N HIS A 37 -3.42 22.20 1.41
CA HIS A 37 -3.51 22.67 0.03
C HIS A 37 -4.93 23.19 -0.29
N PRO A 38 -5.32 24.36 0.24
CA PRO A 38 -6.66 24.92 0.05
C PRO A 38 -6.95 25.34 -1.40
N ASP A 39 -5.91 25.51 -2.21
CA ASP A 39 -6.02 25.87 -3.64
C ASP A 39 -6.49 24.69 -4.52
N GLY A 40 -6.55 23.49 -3.95
CA GLY A 40 -6.98 22.27 -4.65
C GLY A 40 -5.87 21.61 -5.47
N GLU A 41 -4.79 22.31 -5.78
CA GLU A 41 -3.60 21.72 -6.38
C GLU A 41 -2.73 21.06 -5.30
N ILE A 42 -2.67 19.73 -5.32
CA ILE A 42 -1.91 18.91 -4.37
C ILE A 42 -0.68 18.30 -5.05
N LEU A 43 -0.01 19.12 -5.86
CA LEU A 43 1.21 18.79 -6.57
C LEU A 43 2.41 19.42 -5.85
N VAL A 44 3.48 18.65 -5.71
CA VAL A 44 4.74 19.14 -5.15
C VAL A 44 5.88 18.94 -6.15
N ASN A 45 6.82 19.87 -6.16
CA ASN A 45 7.93 19.89 -7.13
C ASN A 45 9.22 19.26 -6.60
N SER A 46 9.18 18.63 -5.43
CA SER A 46 10.37 18.09 -4.75
C SER A 46 10.04 16.91 -3.85
N TYR A 47 10.94 15.92 -3.83
CA TYR A 47 10.84 14.74 -2.95
C TYR A 47 10.88 15.11 -1.47
N SER A 48 11.63 16.15 -1.10
CA SER A 48 11.71 16.66 0.26
C SER A 48 10.37 17.22 0.76
N GLU A 49 9.67 17.95 -0.10
CA GLU A 49 8.33 18.48 0.21
C GLU A 49 7.30 17.35 0.31
N ALA A 50 7.36 16.39 -0.62
CA ALA A 50 6.54 15.18 -0.55
C ALA A 50 6.75 14.41 0.76
N ARG A 51 8.01 14.22 1.17
CA ARG A 51 8.35 13.57 2.42
C ARG A 51 7.74 14.26 3.63
N VAL A 52 7.84 15.59 3.73
CA VAL A 52 7.29 16.35 4.86
C VAL A 52 5.77 16.17 4.95
N ALA A 53 5.07 16.18 3.82
CA ALA A 53 3.64 15.91 3.78
C ALA A 53 3.32 14.46 4.22
N MET A 54 4.09 13.50 3.71
CA MET A 54 3.93 12.07 3.98
C MET A 54 4.20 11.69 5.46
N GLU A 55 5.19 12.32 6.11
CA GLU A 55 5.48 12.11 7.54
C GLU A 55 4.29 12.53 8.44
N GLY A 56 3.41 13.41 7.95
CA GLY A 56 2.20 13.82 8.65
C GLY A 56 1.04 12.83 8.57
N TRP A 57 1.13 11.79 7.74
CA TRP A 57 0.03 10.85 7.51
C TRP A 57 0.00 9.69 8.52
N ALA A 58 -1.19 9.34 8.99
CA ALA A 58 -1.39 8.22 9.91
C ALA A 58 -0.95 6.88 9.27
N VAL A 59 -1.10 6.72 7.95
CA VAL A 59 -0.66 5.52 7.23
C VAL A 59 0.86 5.31 7.20
N LEU A 60 1.65 6.35 7.49
CA LEU A 60 3.10 6.27 7.65
C LEU A 60 3.55 6.45 9.10
N GLY A 61 2.58 6.60 10.01
CA GLY A 61 2.79 6.81 11.43
C GLY A 61 3.41 5.61 12.15
N PRO A 62 3.88 5.84 13.39
CA PRO A 62 4.48 4.79 14.21
C PRO A 62 3.48 3.65 14.46
N GLY A 63 3.87 2.43 14.09
CA GLY A 63 3.02 1.24 14.21
C GLY A 63 2.12 0.94 13.01
N SER A 64 2.17 1.75 11.94
CA SER A 64 1.44 1.46 10.70
C SER A 64 1.90 0.14 10.05
N PRO A 65 0.98 -0.65 9.45
CA PRO A 65 1.35 -1.82 8.66
C PRO A 65 2.29 -1.50 7.49
N LEU A 66 2.26 -0.27 6.96
CA LEU A 66 3.14 0.16 5.86
C LEU A 66 4.60 0.23 6.29
N ARG A 67 4.88 0.79 7.48
CA ARG A 67 6.24 0.88 8.07
C ARG A 67 6.85 -0.50 8.38
N ARG A 68 6.05 -1.56 8.43
CA ARG A 68 6.55 -2.94 8.57
C ARG A 68 7.00 -3.53 7.23
N ARG A 69 6.50 -2.99 6.12
CA ARG A 69 6.75 -3.49 4.75
C ARG A 69 7.81 -2.68 4.02
N VAL A 70 7.97 -1.41 4.38
CA VAL A 70 8.87 -0.47 3.70
C VAL A 70 9.85 0.13 4.70
N LYS A 71 11.14 0.12 4.37
CA LYS A 71 12.17 0.87 5.10
C LYS A 71 12.26 2.27 4.53
N LEU A 72 12.10 3.28 5.37
CA LEU A 72 12.10 4.71 5.00
C LEU A 72 13.02 5.47 5.97
N ASP A 73 14.29 5.06 6.00
CA ASP A 73 15.29 5.59 6.95
C ASP A 73 16.12 6.71 6.31
N THR A 74 16.46 6.57 5.03
CA THR A 74 17.27 7.53 4.27
C THR A 74 16.46 8.28 3.23
N ASP A 75 16.96 9.44 2.78
CA ASP A 75 16.33 10.21 1.71
C ASP A 75 16.21 9.42 0.40
N ASP A 76 17.21 8.57 0.11
CA ASP A 76 17.20 7.70 -1.06
C ASP A 76 16.10 6.63 -0.96
N ASP A 77 15.85 6.07 0.23
CA ASP A 77 14.71 5.15 0.45
C ASP A 77 13.37 5.83 0.15
N TRP A 78 13.19 7.08 0.58
CA TRP A 78 11.99 7.85 0.30
C TRP A 78 11.81 8.09 -1.19
N LYS A 79 12.89 8.49 -1.88
CA LYS A 79 12.88 8.69 -3.32
C LYS A 79 12.54 7.41 -4.07
N ASN A 80 13.21 6.30 -3.76
CA ASN A 80 12.93 5.00 -4.37
C ASN A 80 11.50 4.51 -4.07
N PHE A 81 10.99 4.77 -2.87
CA PHE A 81 9.62 4.41 -2.51
C PHE A 81 8.61 5.21 -3.33
N ILE A 82 8.75 6.54 -3.39
CA ILE A 82 7.86 7.43 -4.16
C ILE A 82 7.93 7.07 -5.65
N ASP A 83 9.13 6.87 -6.19
CA ASP A 83 9.32 6.43 -7.58
C ASP A 83 8.68 5.06 -7.82
N SER A 84 8.84 4.10 -6.90
CA SER A 84 8.23 2.77 -7.03
C SER A 84 6.70 2.79 -7.01
N ILE A 85 6.07 3.63 -6.19
CA ILE A 85 4.60 3.70 -6.10
C ILE A 85 3.98 4.56 -7.19
N LEU A 86 4.74 5.52 -7.73
CA LEU A 86 4.34 6.41 -8.82
C LEU A 86 5.04 6.07 -10.15
N ALA A 87 5.59 4.86 -10.32
CA ALA A 87 6.55 4.48 -11.39
C ALA A 87 6.11 4.78 -12.84
N LYS A 88 4.86 5.21 -13.07
CA LYS A 88 4.31 5.59 -14.37
C LYS A 88 3.62 6.96 -14.39
N GLU A 89 3.56 7.66 -13.25
CA GLU A 89 2.73 8.84 -13.02
C GLU A 89 3.56 10.08 -12.59
N ILE A 90 4.89 9.95 -12.37
CA ILE A 90 5.75 11.12 -12.14
C ILE A 90 6.00 11.81 -13.49
N ASP A 91 5.37 12.96 -13.66
CA ASP A 91 5.65 13.87 -14.77
C ASP A 91 6.93 14.67 -14.46
N TYR A 92 7.85 14.75 -15.43
CA TYR A 92 9.09 15.51 -15.28
C TYR A 92 9.03 16.74 -16.19
N ASP A 93 8.77 17.89 -15.60
CA ASP A 93 8.70 19.17 -16.31
C ASP A 93 10.06 19.86 -16.22
N GLY A 94 10.81 19.89 -17.32
CA GLY A 94 12.16 20.47 -17.33
C GLY A 94 13.17 19.78 -16.40
N GLY A 95 12.93 18.50 -16.05
CA GLY A 95 13.75 17.74 -15.10
C GLY A 95 13.33 17.89 -13.64
N VAL A 96 12.26 18.64 -13.36
CA VAL A 96 11.66 18.76 -12.02
C VAL A 96 10.51 17.76 -11.89
N PRO A 97 10.51 16.88 -10.87
CA PRO A 97 9.43 15.93 -10.66
C PRO A 97 8.16 16.66 -10.21
N LYS A 98 7.02 16.38 -10.84
CA LYS A 98 5.69 16.76 -10.37
C LYS A 98 5.06 15.56 -9.69
N ILE A 99 4.99 15.63 -8.36
CA ILE A 99 4.54 14.53 -7.51
C ILE A 99 3.14 14.87 -7.02
N ASP A 100 2.15 14.08 -7.43
CA ASP A 100 0.77 14.19 -6.95
C ASP A 100 0.62 13.52 -5.59
N LEU A 101 0.44 14.30 -4.53
CA LEU A 101 0.35 13.76 -3.18
C LEU A 101 -0.94 12.97 -2.93
N GLU A 102 -2.02 13.24 -3.67
CA GLU A 102 -3.26 12.47 -3.55
C GLU A 102 -3.06 11.06 -4.11
N ALA A 103 -2.38 10.94 -5.25
CA ALA A 103 -1.98 9.66 -5.84
C ALA A 103 -1.04 8.89 -4.90
N VAL A 104 -0.02 9.56 -4.34
CA VAL A 104 0.88 8.97 -3.34
C VAL A 104 0.09 8.45 -2.14
N LEU A 105 -0.83 9.24 -1.59
CA LEU A 105 -1.64 8.84 -0.45
C LEU A 105 -2.48 7.59 -0.75
N LYS A 106 -3.15 7.58 -1.91
CA LYS A 106 -3.93 6.44 -2.37
C LYS A 106 -3.08 5.18 -2.48
N ARG A 107 -1.91 5.28 -3.12
CA ARG A 107 -0.96 4.16 -3.25
C ARG A 107 -0.44 3.68 -1.90
N CYS A 108 -0.18 4.58 -0.96
CA CYS A 108 0.23 4.20 0.40
C CYS A 108 -0.82 3.33 1.08
N TYR A 109 -2.11 3.69 0.98
CA TYR A 109 -3.20 2.87 1.51
C TYR A 109 -3.37 1.56 0.75
N GLU A 110 -3.22 1.57 -0.58
CA GLU A 110 -3.19 0.33 -1.36
C GLU A 110 -2.08 -0.59 -0.85
N VAL A 111 -0.83 -0.15 -0.75
CA VAL A 111 0.30 -0.99 -0.30
C VAL A 111 0.14 -1.43 1.17
N ALA A 112 -0.37 -0.56 2.04
CA ALA A 112 -0.54 -0.83 3.46
C ALA A 112 -1.64 -1.88 3.73
N PHE A 113 -2.75 -1.77 3.00
CA PHE A 113 -3.96 -2.56 3.22
C PHE A 113 -4.27 -3.52 2.06
N TYR A 114 -3.35 -3.68 1.10
CA TYR A 114 -3.49 -4.62 0.00
C TYR A 114 -3.78 -6.01 0.59
N MET A 115 -5.00 -6.47 0.37
CA MET A 115 -5.30 -7.88 0.45
C MET A 115 -5.02 -8.44 -0.94
N PRO A 116 -4.07 -9.39 -1.09
CA PRO A 116 -3.96 -10.11 -2.34
C PRO A 116 -5.35 -10.66 -2.69
N PRO A 117 -5.73 -10.70 -3.98
CA PRO A 117 -6.96 -11.38 -4.36
C PRO A 117 -6.93 -12.75 -3.71
N SER A 118 -7.94 -13.05 -2.89
CA SER A 118 -8.08 -14.37 -2.28
C SER A 118 -7.83 -15.40 -3.37
N PRO A 119 -7.03 -16.45 -3.14
CA PRO A 119 -6.91 -17.54 -4.10
C PRO A 119 -8.31 -18.10 -4.28
N SER A 120 -9.02 -17.59 -5.28
CA SER A 120 -10.34 -18.05 -5.62
C SER A 120 -10.11 -19.49 -6.01
N ALA A 121 -10.74 -20.40 -5.28
CA ALA A 121 -10.59 -21.84 -5.43
C ALA A 121 -11.10 -22.30 -6.80
N SER A 122 -10.36 -21.98 -7.86
CA SER A 122 -10.44 -22.58 -9.18
C SER A 122 -9.33 -23.62 -9.34
N ALA A 123 -9.02 -24.34 -8.27
CA ALA A 123 -8.57 -25.71 -8.36
C ALA A 123 -9.81 -26.62 -8.40
N ARG A 124 -10.72 -26.39 -9.37
CA ARG A 124 -11.68 -27.42 -9.73
C ARG A 124 -10.90 -28.50 -10.46
N ARG A 125 -10.50 -29.50 -9.67
CA ARG A 125 -10.18 -30.88 -10.06
C ARG A 125 -10.19 -31.09 -11.57
N THR A 126 -9.01 -31.10 -12.17
CA THR A 126 -8.77 -31.92 -13.35
C THR A 126 -9.11 -33.36 -12.91
N PRO A 127 -10.07 -34.08 -13.53
CA PRO A 127 -10.14 -35.52 -13.33
C PRO A 127 -8.90 -36.10 -14.02
N GLU A 128 -7.86 -36.35 -13.23
CA GLU A 128 -6.69 -37.09 -13.64
C GLU A 128 -7.15 -38.50 -14.04
N PHE A 129 -6.92 -38.78 -15.32
CA PHE A 129 -6.97 -40.12 -15.88
C PHE A 129 -5.92 -40.98 -15.15
N GLY A 130 -6.38 -42.01 -14.43
CA GLY A 130 -5.53 -43.14 -14.06
C GLY A 130 -5.14 -43.26 -12.59
N ALA A 131 -5.97 -43.93 -11.80
CA ALA A 131 -5.51 -44.70 -10.64
C ALA A 131 -6.24 -46.05 -10.62
N GLN A 132 -5.52 -47.07 -11.09
CA GLN A 132 -5.89 -48.47 -11.10
C GLN A 132 -5.89 -49.03 -9.66
N PRO A 133 -6.96 -49.66 -9.15
CA PRO A 133 -6.89 -50.43 -7.92
C PRO A 133 -6.50 -51.88 -8.23
N HIS A 134 -5.36 -52.33 -7.69
CA HIS A 134 -4.91 -53.72 -7.78
C HIS A 134 -5.32 -54.49 -6.52
N ALA A 135 -5.87 -55.69 -6.76
CA ALA A 135 -6.03 -56.87 -5.90
C ALA A 135 -7.09 -56.89 -4.76
N GLY A 136 -8.08 -57.77 -4.96
CA GLY A 136 -8.73 -58.50 -3.87
C GLY A 136 -10.03 -59.21 -4.28
N GLY A 137 -9.99 -60.52 -4.56
CA GLY A 137 -11.17 -61.40 -4.38
C GLY A 137 -11.66 -62.25 -5.56
N SER A 138 -11.00 -63.39 -5.78
CA SER A 138 -11.52 -64.74 -6.12
C SER A 138 -12.83 -64.99 -6.89
N LEU A 139 -12.68 -65.92 -7.86
CA LEU A 139 -13.60 -66.95 -8.41
C LEU A 139 -14.30 -66.63 -9.74
N GLY A 140 -13.86 -67.32 -10.79
CA GLY A 140 -14.59 -67.37 -12.06
C GLY A 140 -13.82 -67.97 -13.23
N ARG A 141 -13.39 -69.23 -13.08
CA ARG A 141 -12.99 -70.19 -14.12
C ARG A 141 -13.69 -69.94 -15.48
N VAL A 142 -12.94 -69.75 -16.56
CA VAL A 142 -12.92 -70.61 -17.78
C VAL A 142 -11.93 -70.08 -18.83
N SER A 143 -10.94 -70.90 -19.21
CA SER A 143 -10.32 -70.87 -20.56
C SER A 143 -11.15 -71.77 -21.49
N PRO A 144 -11.18 -71.53 -22.81
CA PRO A 144 -10.20 -72.14 -23.73
C PRO A 144 -9.80 -71.20 -24.90
N ALA A 145 -8.51 -71.04 -25.23
CA ALA A 145 -7.67 -71.80 -26.17
C ALA A 145 -7.50 -71.08 -27.53
N PRO A 146 -6.29 -71.10 -28.15
CA PRO A 146 -5.96 -70.32 -29.34
C PRO A 146 -6.13 -71.14 -30.63
N LEU A 147 -6.45 -70.46 -31.75
CA LEU A 147 -6.25 -71.02 -33.09
C LEU A 147 -5.61 -69.96 -33.99
N THR A 148 -4.33 -70.19 -34.25
CA THR A 148 -3.53 -69.68 -35.36
C THR A 148 -4.08 -70.24 -36.67
N ILE A 149 -4.31 -69.38 -37.67
CA ILE A 149 -3.91 -69.55 -39.08
C ILE A 149 -3.55 -68.15 -39.61
#